data_AF-A0AAW7ZBH8-F1
#
_entry.id   AF-A0AAW7ZBH8-F1
#
_cell.length_a   1.000
_cell.length_b   1.000
_cell.length_c   1.000
_cell.angle_alpha   90.00
_cell.angle_beta   90.00
_cell.angle_gamma   90.00
#
_symmetry.space_group_name_H-M   'P 1'
#
loop_
_entity.id
_entity.type
_entity.pdbx_description
1 polymer ?
#
loop_
_entity_poly.entity_id
_entity_poly.type
_entity_poly.pdbx_seq_one_letter_code
_entity_poly.pdbx_strand_id
1 'polypeptide(L)'
;MGLFSKKPPCPICGGKISWFLPSKIEGEYICDTCHNKIDMETNKEEDLTMQGFREYLVFYDQNQLLKGQFVISQRIDFGFWDTKIIFDYQNKLFCMSKNPDKTVFEGKQLKSFTIKENSTPLFEGSAAGIRRYASTVPERAMAMAPQIAQYMMNRQMARALDKLDDGKQNRSAPMPYFDVPEPFQVFNVELHFDHPYWTVIKCDMDGPRFNNNCPDVNDYIRSYQRSIEEIEKLVTAFKTVAFPETPDQSIGLGAAGAKAVHTTTAFPVDAIEEIKKYKALMDEGIISQQEFDAKKRQLLGI
;
A
#
# COMPACT_ATOMS: atom_id res chain seq x y z
N MET A 1 -49.11 -22.70 25.96
CA MET A 1 -48.63 -23.13 24.63
C MET A 1 -47.45 -22.24 24.27
N GLY A 2 -46.23 -22.79 24.34
CA GLY A 2 -44.98 -22.03 24.53
C GLY A 2 -44.57 -21.13 23.35
N LEU A 3 -44.13 -19.92 23.71
CA LEU A 3 -43.86 -18.76 22.85
C LEU A 3 -42.52 -18.84 22.07
N PHE A 4 -42.04 -20.03 21.76
CA PHE A 4 -40.76 -20.22 21.04
C PHE A 4 -40.86 -21.41 20.09
N SER A 5 -41.38 -21.17 18.89
CA SER A 5 -41.28 -22.13 17.78
C SER A 5 -39.79 -22.40 17.54
N LYS A 6 -39.38 -23.67 17.63
CA LYS A 6 -38.00 -24.07 17.33
C LYS A 6 -37.70 -23.68 15.88
N LYS A 7 -36.63 -22.92 15.66
CA LYS A 7 -36.16 -22.61 14.30
C LYS A 7 -35.86 -23.92 13.55
N PRO A 8 -36.18 -24.01 12.25
CA PRO A 8 -35.82 -25.18 11.44
C PRO A 8 -34.29 -25.37 11.44
N PRO A 9 -33.81 -26.61 11.23
CA PRO A 9 -32.39 -26.87 11.07
C PRO A 9 -31.84 -26.17 9.81
N CYS A 10 -30.53 -25.97 9.77
CA CYS A 10 -29.88 -25.33 8.64
C CYS A 10 -30.12 -26.11 7.33
N PRO A 11 -30.58 -25.46 6.25
CA PRO A 11 -30.89 -26.11 4.97
C PRO A 11 -29.64 -26.62 4.22
N ILE A 12 -28.45 -26.24 4.68
CA ILE A 12 -27.17 -26.67 4.09
C ILE A 12 -26.64 -27.94 4.77
N CYS A 13 -26.56 -27.95 6.10
CA CYS A 13 -25.88 -29.02 6.85
C CYS A 13 -26.76 -29.74 7.89
N GLY A 14 -28.01 -29.31 8.07
CA GLY A 14 -28.90 -29.82 9.13
C GLY A 14 -28.55 -29.33 10.55
N GLY A 15 -27.52 -28.50 10.70
CA GLY A 15 -27.04 -28.00 11.98
C GLY A 15 -28.01 -27.05 12.69
N LYS A 16 -27.74 -26.77 13.97
CA LYS A 16 -28.55 -25.88 14.80
C LYS A 16 -28.34 -24.42 14.40
N ILE A 17 -29.43 -23.65 14.31
CA ILE A 17 -29.42 -22.21 14.05
C ILE A 17 -29.16 -21.43 15.34
N SER A 18 -28.30 -20.40 15.27
CA SER A 18 -28.06 -19.50 16.39
C SER A 18 -29.35 -18.83 16.86
N TRP A 19 -29.51 -18.71 18.18
CA TRP A 19 -30.63 -17.96 18.73
C TRP A 19 -30.45 -16.46 18.49
N PHE A 20 -29.22 -15.97 18.64
CA PHE A 20 -28.87 -14.56 18.59
C PHE A 20 -28.45 -14.16 17.17
N LEU A 21 -29.24 -13.27 16.56
CA LEU A 21 -29.00 -12.68 15.23
C LEU A 21 -28.56 -13.69 14.16
N PRO A 22 -29.36 -14.73 13.87
CA PRO A 22 -29.02 -15.69 12.84
C PRO A 22 -29.01 -15.04 11.45
N SER A 23 -28.02 -15.40 10.65
CA SER A 23 -27.97 -14.99 9.25
C SER A 23 -29.09 -15.61 8.43
N LYS A 24 -29.48 -14.92 7.35
CA LYS A 24 -30.48 -15.39 6.41
C LYS A 24 -30.00 -15.25 4.98
N ILE A 25 -30.38 -16.20 4.15
CA ILE A 25 -30.23 -16.15 2.69
C ILE A 25 -31.61 -16.47 2.12
N GLU A 26 -32.15 -15.58 1.29
CA GLU A 26 -33.53 -15.68 0.74
C GLU A 26 -34.62 -15.96 1.80
N GLY A 27 -34.43 -15.43 3.01
CA GLY A 27 -35.37 -15.60 4.13
C GLY A 27 -35.21 -16.88 4.94
N GLU A 28 -34.39 -17.84 4.50
CA GLU A 28 -34.06 -19.06 5.23
C GLU A 28 -32.91 -18.82 6.23
N TYR A 29 -33.03 -19.37 7.44
CA TYR A 29 -31.98 -19.22 8.46
C TYR A 29 -30.79 -20.15 8.20
N ILE A 30 -29.58 -19.60 8.25
CA ILE A 30 -28.31 -20.33 8.06
C ILE A 30 -27.56 -20.41 9.41
N CYS A 31 -26.91 -21.54 9.69
CA CYS A 31 -26.09 -21.67 10.89
C CYS A 31 -24.74 -20.95 10.72
N ASP A 32 -24.17 -20.48 11.83
CA ASP A 32 -22.93 -19.71 11.84
C ASP A 32 -21.78 -20.47 11.17
N THR A 33 -21.70 -21.80 11.34
CA THR A 33 -20.66 -22.62 10.70
C THR A 33 -20.72 -22.57 9.17
N CYS A 34 -21.92 -22.57 8.58
CA CYS A 34 -22.07 -22.46 7.13
C CYS A 34 -21.88 -21.01 6.69
N HIS A 35 -22.51 -20.06 7.39
CA HIS A 35 -22.45 -18.65 7.03
C HIS A 35 -21.04 -18.07 7.11
N ASN A 36 -20.28 -18.42 8.15
CA ASN A 36 -18.90 -17.92 8.35
C ASN A 36 -17.90 -18.46 7.32
N LYS A 37 -18.30 -19.38 6.43
CA LYS A 37 -17.50 -19.78 5.27
C LYS A 37 -17.50 -18.72 4.16
N ILE A 38 -18.48 -17.82 4.15
CA ILE A 38 -18.62 -16.79 3.12
C ILE A 38 -17.42 -15.83 3.20
N ASP A 39 -16.76 -15.70 2.05
CA ASP A 39 -15.61 -14.84 1.82
C ASP A 39 -15.64 -14.40 0.36
N MET A 40 -16.51 -13.43 0.07
CA MET A 40 -16.76 -12.89 -1.26
C MET A 40 -16.96 -11.37 -1.20
N GLU A 41 -17.03 -10.75 -2.36
CA GLU A 41 -17.32 -9.31 -2.47
C GLU A 41 -18.71 -8.97 -1.92
N THR A 42 -18.83 -7.85 -1.18
CA THR A 42 -20.07 -7.49 -0.45
C THR A 42 -21.31 -7.47 -1.34
N ASN A 43 -21.22 -6.86 -2.52
CA ASN A 43 -22.34 -6.82 -3.46
C ASN A 43 -22.78 -8.22 -3.93
N LYS A 44 -21.85 -9.19 -3.99
CA LYS A 44 -22.16 -10.59 -4.33
C LYS A 44 -22.85 -11.32 -3.18
N GLU A 45 -22.50 -10.98 -1.95
CA GLU A 45 -23.12 -11.52 -0.74
C GLU A 45 -24.54 -10.98 -0.54
N GLU A 46 -24.77 -9.68 -0.81
CA GLU A 46 -26.09 -9.04 -0.72
C GLU A 46 -27.12 -9.69 -1.68
N ASP A 47 -26.68 -10.06 -2.88
CA ASP A 47 -27.51 -10.71 -3.92
C ASP A 47 -27.44 -12.25 -3.88
N LEU A 48 -26.86 -12.83 -2.81
CA LEU A 48 -26.62 -14.27 -2.75
C LEU A 48 -27.94 -15.06 -2.63
N THR A 49 -28.18 -15.94 -3.60
CA THR A 49 -29.31 -16.89 -3.57
C THR A 49 -28.94 -18.18 -2.85
N MET A 50 -29.92 -18.99 -2.42
CA MET A 50 -29.65 -20.29 -1.83
C MET A 50 -28.92 -21.25 -2.79
N GLN A 51 -29.24 -21.16 -4.08
CA GLN A 51 -28.52 -21.90 -5.13
C GLN A 51 -27.08 -21.41 -5.27
N GLY A 52 -26.87 -20.08 -5.35
CA GLY A 52 -25.54 -19.48 -5.43
C GLY A 52 -24.69 -19.77 -4.19
N PHE A 53 -25.30 -19.85 -3.00
CA PHE A 53 -24.59 -20.23 -1.78
C PHE A 53 -24.13 -21.69 -1.82
N ARG A 54 -24.93 -22.62 -2.36
CA ARG A 54 -24.52 -24.01 -2.55
C ARG A 54 -23.35 -24.12 -3.53
N GLU A 55 -23.38 -23.37 -4.62
CA GLU A 55 -22.29 -23.29 -5.58
C GLU A 55 -21.02 -22.70 -4.95
N TYR A 56 -21.17 -21.65 -4.15
CA TYR A 56 -20.06 -21.08 -3.38
C TYR A 56 -19.44 -22.10 -2.42
N LEU A 57 -20.25 -22.94 -1.75
CA LEU A 57 -19.72 -23.96 -0.85
C LEU A 57 -18.91 -25.04 -1.58
N VAL A 58 -19.27 -25.37 -2.82
CA VAL A 58 -18.44 -26.25 -3.68
C VAL A 58 -17.10 -25.59 -3.98
N PHE A 59 -17.11 -24.31 -4.35
CA PHE A 59 -15.88 -23.53 -4.52
C PHE A 59 -15.05 -23.47 -3.23
N TYR A 60 -15.69 -23.21 -2.09
CA TYR A 60 -15.03 -23.13 -0.78
C TYR A 60 -14.27 -24.42 -0.49
N ASP A 61 -14.90 -25.58 -0.69
CA ASP A 61 -14.28 -26.89 -0.44
C ASP A 61 -13.09 -27.14 -1.40
N GLN A 62 -13.18 -26.71 -2.66
CA GLN A 62 -12.04 -26.73 -3.59
C GLN A 62 -10.91 -25.80 -3.12
N ASN A 63 -11.25 -24.60 -2.65
CA ASN A 63 -10.28 -23.62 -2.16
C ASN A 63 -9.57 -24.11 -0.88
N GLN A 64 -10.20 -24.96 -0.06
CA GLN A 64 -9.53 -25.60 1.10
C GLN A 64 -8.31 -26.43 0.68
N LEU A 65 -8.34 -27.06 -0.50
CA LEU A 65 -7.18 -27.79 -1.02
C LEU A 65 -6.01 -26.84 -1.31
N LEU A 66 -6.31 -25.66 -1.90
CA LEU A 66 -5.30 -24.62 -2.12
C LEU A 66 -4.73 -24.08 -0.81
N LYS A 67 -5.57 -23.93 0.23
CA LYS A 67 -5.12 -23.54 1.58
C LYS A 67 -4.19 -24.57 2.20
N GLY A 68 -4.53 -25.86 2.07
CA GLY A 68 -3.75 -26.97 2.63
C GLY A 68 -2.35 -27.12 2.02
N GLN A 69 -2.17 -26.72 0.76
CA GLN A 69 -0.87 -26.77 0.06
C GLN A 69 -0.10 -25.44 0.09
N PHE A 70 -0.66 -24.38 0.69
CA PHE A 70 -0.08 -23.05 0.63
C PHE A 70 1.25 -22.97 1.40
N VAL A 71 2.32 -22.58 0.71
CA VAL A 71 3.65 -22.36 1.28
C VAL A 71 3.99 -20.88 1.23
N ILE A 72 3.98 -20.24 2.40
CA ILE A 72 4.24 -18.80 2.50
C ILE A 72 5.70 -18.50 2.14
N SER A 73 5.89 -17.94 0.95
CA SER A 73 7.18 -17.50 0.41
C SER A 73 7.49 -16.05 0.77
N GLN A 74 6.47 -15.18 0.72
CA GLN A 74 6.60 -13.76 1.04
C GLN A 74 5.40 -13.28 1.85
N ARG A 75 5.66 -12.38 2.81
CA ARG A 75 4.64 -11.63 3.53
C ARG A 75 4.86 -10.15 3.28
N ILE A 76 3.80 -9.42 3.02
CA ILE A 76 3.82 -7.98 2.84
C ILE A 76 2.81 -7.39 3.82
N ASP A 77 3.27 -6.45 4.62
CA ASP A 77 2.50 -5.79 5.67
C ASP A 77 2.46 -4.29 5.37
N PHE A 78 1.26 -3.74 5.22
CA PHE A 78 1.06 -2.34 4.86
C PHE A 78 0.76 -1.43 6.05
N GLY A 79 0.95 -1.91 7.28
CA GLY A 79 0.80 -1.09 8.49
C GLY A 79 -0.56 -1.21 9.17
N PHE A 80 -0.90 -0.18 9.96
CA PHE A 80 -1.47 -0.25 11.32
C PHE A 80 -2.83 -0.96 11.52
N TRP A 81 -3.55 -1.39 10.46
CA TRP A 81 -4.93 -1.89 10.58
C TRP A 81 -5.24 -3.24 9.91
N ASP A 82 -4.23 -4.03 9.50
CA ASP A 82 -4.33 -5.47 9.09
C ASP A 82 -4.31 -5.84 7.60
N THR A 83 -4.02 -4.90 6.68
CA THR A 83 -3.80 -5.32 5.29
C THR A 83 -2.47 -6.05 5.16
N LYS A 84 -2.54 -7.38 5.22
CA LYS A 84 -1.43 -8.30 5.03
C LYS A 84 -1.72 -9.16 3.82
N ILE A 85 -0.76 -9.27 2.92
CA ILE A 85 -0.84 -10.16 1.77
C ILE A 85 0.28 -11.18 1.89
N ILE A 86 -0.08 -12.44 1.74
CA ILE A 86 0.87 -13.55 1.67
C ILE A 86 0.91 -14.12 0.26
N PHE A 87 2.10 -14.51 -0.17
CA PHE A 87 2.35 -15.07 -1.49
C PHE A 87 3.02 -16.44 -1.37
N ASP A 88 2.63 -17.33 -2.26
CA ASP A 88 3.25 -18.62 -2.51
C ASP A 88 3.81 -18.60 -3.93
N TYR A 89 5.14 -18.50 -4.02
CA TYR A 89 5.83 -18.39 -5.32
C TYR A 89 5.93 -19.73 -6.05
N GLN A 90 5.92 -20.84 -5.30
CA GLN A 90 6.03 -22.19 -5.84
C GLN A 90 4.74 -22.59 -6.54
N ASN A 91 3.61 -22.41 -5.86
CA ASN A 91 2.30 -22.78 -6.37
C ASN A 91 1.60 -21.65 -7.14
N LYS A 92 2.23 -20.48 -7.23
CA LYS A 92 1.67 -19.28 -7.86
C LYS A 92 0.32 -18.90 -7.24
N LEU A 93 0.29 -18.82 -5.91
CA LEU A 93 -0.90 -18.45 -5.14
C LEU A 93 -0.67 -17.18 -4.32
N PHE A 94 -1.74 -16.50 -3.94
CA PHE A 94 -1.70 -15.45 -2.95
C PHE A 94 -2.99 -15.38 -2.13
N CYS A 95 -2.93 -14.77 -0.96
CA CYS A 95 -4.09 -14.59 -0.08
C CYS A 95 -4.04 -13.20 0.57
N MET A 96 -5.19 -12.53 0.59
CA MET A 96 -5.36 -11.19 1.18
C MET A 96 -5.57 -11.26 2.70
N SER A 97 -4.74 -12.05 3.38
CA SER A 97 -4.75 -12.24 4.83
C SER A 97 -3.35 -12.61 5.33
N LYS A 98 -3.14 -12.53 6.65
CA LYS A 98 -1.88 -12.93 7.31
C LYS A 98 -1.60 -14.44 7.20
N ASN A 99 -2.67 -15.23 7.09
CA ASN A 99 -2.66 -16.69 7.00
C ASN A 99 -3.53 -17.11 5.80
N PRO A 100 -3.42 -18.35 5.29
CA PRO A 100 -4.31 -18.87 4.26
C PRO A 100 -5.69 -19.25 4.84
N ASP A 101 -6.31 -18.36 5.61
CA ASP A 101 -7.62 -18.53 6.24
C ASP A 101 -8.75 -17.92 5.40
N LYS A 102 -8.45 -16.89 4.61
CA LYS A 102 -9.31 -16.30 3.57
C LYS A 102 -9.10 -16.97 2.21
N THR A 103 -9.87 -16.54 1.20
CA THR A 103 -9.80 -17.06 -0.16
C THR A 103 -8.36 -17.01 -0.66
N VAL A 104 -7.87 -18.18 -1.10
CA VAL A 104 -6.58 -18.30 -1.77
C VAL A 104 -6.82 -18.15 -3.27
N PHE A 105 -6.15 -17.18 -3.88
CA PHE A 105 -6.25 -16.88 -5.29
C PHE A 105 -5.12 -17.56 -6.06
N GLU A 106 -5.45 -18.12 -7.22
CA GLU A 106 -4.43 -18.48 -8.20
C GLU A 106 -3.95 -17.21 -8.89
N GLY A 107 -2.64 -17.06 -9.11
CA GLY A 107 -2.06 -15.87 -9.72
C GLY A 107 -2.69 -15.50 -11.05
N LYS A 108 -3.01 -16.50 -11.88
CA LYS A 108 -3.68 -16.31 -13.19
C LYS A 108 -5.08 -15.65 -13.10
N GLN A 109 -5.71 -15.67 -11.92
CA GLN A 109 -7.01 -15.02 -11.71
C GLN A 109 -6.87 -13.50 -11.56
N LEU A 110 -5.68 -12.98 -11.25
CA LEU A 110 -5.44 -11.54 -11.21
C LEU A 110 -5.24 -11.01 -12.63
N LYS A 111 -6.21 -10.23 -13.14
CA LYS A 111 -6.14 -9.61 -14.47
C LYS A 111 -5.23 -8.39 -14.50
N SER A 112 -5.34 -7.55 -13.48
CA SER A 112 -4.53 -6.33 -13.34
C SER A 112 -4.51 -5.81 -11.91
N PHE A 113 -3.56 -4.93 -11.63
CA PHE A 113 -3.55 -4.12 -10.41
C PHE A 113 -3.20 -2.66 -10.72
N THR A 114 -3.67 -1.76 -9.86
CA THR A 114 -3.24 -0.35 -9.86
C THR A 114 -2.88 0.09 -8.45
N ILE A 115 -1.86 0.92 -8.32
CA ILE A 115 -1.42 1.54 -7.07
C ILE A 115 -1.34 3.04 -7.33
N LYS A 116 -2.05 3.84 -6.53
CA LYS A 116 -2.19 5.29 -6.72
C LYS A 116 -1.89 6.06 -5.44
N GLU A 117 -1.20 7.18 -5.55
CA GLU A 117 -1.06 8.17 -4.47
C GLU A 117 -2.28 9.10 -4.47
N ASN A 118 -3.21 8.89 -3.54
CA ASN A 118 -4.59 9.34 -3.66
C ASN A 118 -5.15 8.90 -5.04
N SER A 119 -5.36 9.81 -5.97
CA SER A 119 -5.83 9.51 -7.33
C SER A 119 -4.72 9.41 -8.38
N THR A 120 -3.47 9.72 -8.04
CA THR A 120 -2.36 9.80 -9.01
C THR A 120 -1.73 8.43 -9.21
N PRO A 121 -1.67 7.87 -10.44
CA PRO A 121 -1.05 6.58 -10.69
C PRO A 121 0.42 6.54 -10.28
N LEU A 122 0.81 5.44 -9.63
CA LEU A 122 2.19 5.14 -9.25
C LEU A 122 2.67 3.84 -9.91
N PHE A 123 1.84 2.79 -9.87
CA PHE A 123 2.06 1.54 -10.60
C PHE A 123 0.77 1.03 -11.25
N GLU A 124 0.92 0.41 -12.41
CA GLU A 124 -0.13 -0.36 -13.06
C GLU A 124 0.49 -1.65 -13.61
N GLY A 125 -0.11 -2.80 -13.33
CA GLY A 125 0.37 -4.08 -13.83
C GLY A 125 -0.75 -4.91 -14.44
N SER A 126 -0.41 -5.66 -15.48
CA SER A 126 -1.28 -6.63 -16.15
C SER A 126 -0.43 -7.64 -16.92
N ALA A 127 -1.06 -8.57 -17.63
CA ALA A 127 -0.36 -9.47 -18.56
C ALA A 127 0.45 -8.75 -19.66
N ALA A 128 0.17 -7.46 -19.94
CA ALA A 128 0.94 -6.67 -20.91
C ALA A 128 2.29 -6.17 -20.34
N GLY A 129 2.48 -6.20 -19.03
CA GLY A 129 3.64 -5.64 -18.35
C GLY A 129 3.27 -4.77 -17.15
N ILE A 130 4.31 -4.27 -16.49
CA ILE A 130 4.19 -3.38 -15.33
C ILE A 130 4.73 -2.01 -15.72
N ARG A 131 3.90 -0.99 -15.55
CA ARG A 131 4.25 0.42 -15.74
C ARG A 131 4.46 1.09 -14.40
N ARG A 132 5.52 1.89 -14.30
CA ARG A 132 5.83 2.75 -13.15
C ARG A 132 5.71 4.21 -13.59
N TYR A 133 5.10 5.02 -12.74
CA TYR A 133 4.96 6.46 -12.95
C TYR A 133 5.86 7.22 -11.97
N ALA A 134 6.37 8.38 -12.39
CA ALA A 134 7.15 9.24 -11.51
C ALA A 134 6.23 9.91 -10.49
N SER A 135 6.58 9.81 -9.21
CA SER A 135 5.86 10.50 -8.15
C SER A 135 6.34 11.94 -7.99
N THR A 136 5.40 12.85 -7.74
CA THR A 136 5.67 14.25 -7.38
C THR A 136 5.70 14.47 -5.87
N VAL A 137 5.45 13.44 -5.05
CA VAL A 137 5.37 13.54 -3.58
C VAL A 137 6.66 14.10 -2.96
N PRO A 138 7.87 13.64 -3.32
CA PRO A 138 9.10 14.19 -2.75
C PRO A 138 9.27 15.69 -3.04
N GLU A 139 8.99 16.12 -4.27
CA GLU A 139 9.09 17.52 -4.70
C GLU A 139 8.09 18.39 -3.95
N ARG A 140 6.85 17.91 -3.82
CA ARG A 140 5.79 18.58 -3.05
C ARG A 140 6.12 18.67 -1.57
N ALA A 141 6.69 17.62 -0.97
CA ALA A 141 7.16 17.66 0.41
C ALA A 141 8.28 18.69 0.61
N MET A 142 9.25 18.76 -0.31
CA MET A 142 10.33 19.76 -0.28
C MET A 142 9.81 21.20 -0.41
N ALA A 143 8.82 21.43 -1.27
CA ALA A 143 8.21 22.74 -1.44
C ALA A 143 7.52 23.26 -0.16
N MET A 144 7.21 22.39 0.81
CA MET A 144 6.59 22.76 2.08
C MET A 144 7.60 23.19 3.16
N ALA A 145 8.91 23.08 2.90
CA ALA A 145 9.97 23.42 3.86
C ALA A 145 9.87 24.85 4.43
N PRO A 146 9.58 25.91 3.63
CA PRO A 146 9.44 27.27 4.18
C PRO A 146 8.27 27.40 5.16
N GLN A 147 7.13 26.77 4.86
CA GLN A 147 5.94 26.79 5.73
C GLN A 147 6.20 26.04 7.05
N ILE A 148 6.86 24.89 6.98
CA ILE A 148 7.26 24.11 8.15
C ILE A 148 8.26 24.88 9.01
N ALA A 149 9.24 25.55 8.40
CA ALA A 149 10.21 26.40 9.11
C ALA A 149 9.52 27.57 9.82
N GLN A 150 8.57 28.25 9.16
CA GLN A 150 7.78 29.31 9.76
C GLN A 150 6.96 28.81 10.96
N TYR A 151 6.34 27.64 10.84
CA TYR A 151 5.63 27.00 11.96
C TYR A 151 6.55 26.76 13.16
N MET A 152 7.74 26.19 12.92
CA MET A 152 8.71 25.91 13.97
C MET A 152 9.20 27.18 14.67
N MET A 153 9.43 28.26 13.91
CA MET A 153 9.77 29.57 14.46
C MET A 153 8.64 30.15 15.33
N ASN A 154 7.39 30.15 14.83
CA ASN A 154 6.23 30.63 15.57
C ASN A 154 6.03 29.85 16.87
N ARG A 155 6.23 28.52 16.80
CA ARG A 155 6.12 27.63 17.96
C ARG A 155 7.22 27.87 18.98
N GLN A 156 8.44 28.12 18.54
CA GLN A 156 9.55 28.50 19.42
C GLN A 156 9.29 29.84 20.11
N MET A 157 8.76 30.82 19.37
CA MET A 157 8.37 32.13 19.93
C MET A 157 7.25 32.00 20.96
N ALA A 158 6.20 31.22 20.68
CA ALA A 158 5.13 30.96 21.63
C ALA A 158 5.64 30.32 22.93
N ARG A 159 6.58 29.36 22.81
CA ARG A 159 7.24 28.76 23.98
C ARG A 159 8.13 29.73 24.76
N ALA A 160 8.75 30.68 24.08
CA ALA A 160 9.54 31.71 24.74
C ALA A 160 8.63 32.67 25.51
N LEU A 161 7.52 33.11 24.91
CA LEU A 161 6.50 33.95 25.56
C LEU A 161 5.87 33.26 26.78
N ASP A 162 5.53 31.98 26.66
CA ASP A 162 4.97 31.17 27.77
C ASP A 162 5.89 31.17 29.00
N LYS A 163 7.22 31.16 28.77
CA LYS A 163 8.22 31.17 29.84
C LYS A 163 8.50 32.55 30.42
N LEU A 164 8.06 33.65 29.79
CA LEU A 164 8.30 35.00 30.32
C LEU A 164 7.44 35.32 31.54
N ASP A 165 6.36 34.60 31.76
CA ASP A 165 5.46 34.80 32.91
C ASP A 165 6.10 34.29 34.22
N ASP A 166 6.39 32.99 34.31
CA ASP A 166 6.87 32.34 35.54
C ASP A 166 8.16 31.51 35.36
N GLY A 167 8.81 31.62 34.20
CA GLY A 167 9.99 30.81 33.84
C GLY A 167 9.67 29.35 33.50
N LYS A 168 8.41 28.92 33.63
CA LYS A 168 7.95 27.55 33.36
C LYS A 168 7.14 27.52 32.07
N GLN A 169 7.06 26.34 31.47
CA GLN A 169 6.19 26.13 30.33
C GLN A 169 4.81 25.68 30.84
N ASN A 170 3.97 26.64 31.23
CA ASN A 170 2.67 26.39 31.84
C ASN A 170 1.52 26.36 30.80
N ARG A 171 1.80 26.57 29.51
CA ARG A 171 0.82 26.66 28.42
C ARG A 171 -0.22 27.78 28.63
N SER A 172 0.17 28.84 29.32
CA SER A 172 -0.61 30.08 29.44
C SER A 172 -0.70 30.83 28.10
N ALA A 173 0.30 30.65 27.22
CA ALA A 173 0.28 31.16 25.86
C ALA A 173 -0.36 30.19 24.85
N PRO A 174 -1.20 30.67 23.91
CA PRO A 174 -1.73 29.85 22.81
C PRO A 174 -0.61 29.23 21.98
N MET A 175 -0.59 27.89 21.88
CA MET A 175 0.37 27.18 21.05
C MET A 175 -0.16 27.00 19.63
N PRO A 176 0.64 27.29 18.59
CA PRO A 176 0.21 27.07 17.21
C PRO A 176 0.07 25.56 16.93
N TYR A 177 -1.05 25.20 16.30
CA TYR A 177 -1.28 23.86 15.76
C TYR A 177 -0.57 23.69 14.42
N PHE A 178 -0.06 22.49 14.18
CA PHE A 178 0.46 22.14 12.87
C PHE A 178 -0.72 21.68 12.00
N ASP A 179 -1.17 22.56 11.11
CA ASP A 179 -2.29 22.33 10.19
C ASP A 179 -1.82 22.49 8.74
N VAL A 180 -0.77 21.73 8.41
CA VAL A 180 -0.26 21.68 7.04
C VAL A 180 -0.69 20.34 6.46
N PRO A 181 -1.43 20.31 5.34
CA PRO A 181 -1.91 19.07 4.76
C PRO A 181 -0.75 18.24 4.21
N GLU A 182 -0.83 16.93 4.39
CA GLU A 182 0.15 16.00 3.82
C GLU A 182 0.19 16.09 2.29
N PRO A 183 1.35 15.86 1.64
CA PRO A 183 1.45 15.73 0.19
C PRO A 183 0.41 14.76 -0.39
N PHE A 184 0.14 13.65 0.27
CA PHE A 184 -0.96 12.74 -0.05
C PHE A 184 -1.36 11.99 1.22
N GLN A 185 -2.52 11.33 1.21
CA GLN A 185 -3.07 10.71 2.41
C GLN A 185 -2.96 9.18 2.39
N VAL A 186 -3.17 8.58 1.22
CA VAL A 186 -3.34 7.13 1.10
C VAL A 186 -2.77 6.62 -0.22
N PHE A 187 -2.18 5.43 -0.19
CA PHE A 187 -1.95 4.63 -1.38
C PHE A 187 -3.19 3.76 -1.63
N ASN A 188 -3.92 4.04 -2.71
CA ASN A 188 -5.05 3.21 -3.13
C ASN A 188 -4.51 2.04 -3.94
N VAL A 189 -4.72 0.81 -3.47
CA VAL A 189 -4.41 -0.42 -4.23
C VAL A 189 -5.71 -1.06 -4.67
N GLU A 190 -5.86 -1.24 -5.99
CA GLU A 190 -7.01 -1.90 -6.59
C GLU A 190 -6.54 -3.11 -7.40
N LEU A 191 -7.08 -4.28 -7.08
CA LEU A 191 -6.79 -5.56 -7.74
C LEU A 191 -8.03 -6.00 -8.52
N HIS A 192 -7.90 -6.26 -9.82
CA HIS A 192 -9.00 -6.69 -10.68
C HIS A 192 -8.85 -8.16 -11.07
N PHE A 193 -9.94 -8.92 -10.97
CA PHE A 193 -9.89 -10.37 -11.08
C PHE A 193 -10.77 -10.94 -12.20
N ASP A 194 -10.39 -12.13 -12.65
CA ASP A 194 -11.25 -13.10 -13.32
C ASP A 194 -11.70 -14.15 -12.32
N HIS A 195 -12.67 -13.80 -11.46
CA HIS A 195 -13.12 -14.68 -10.39
C HIS A 195 -14.63 -14.53 -10.14
N PRO A 196 -15.37 -15.63 -9.93
CA PRO A 196 -16.84 -15.60 -9.80
C PRO A 196 -17.34 -14.79 -8.58
N TYR A 197 -16.56 -14.78 -7.49
CA TYR A 197 -16.94 -14.17 -6.21
C TYR A 197 -16.18 -12.88 -5.87
N TRP A 198 -15.17 -12.53 -6.66
CA TRP A 198 -14.32 -11.37 -6.43
C TRP A 198 -14.06 -10.69 -7.77
N THR A 199 -14.60 -9.50 -8.00
CA THR A 199 -14.30 -8.75 -9.24
C THR A 199 -13.21 -7.72 -9.00
N VAL A 200 -13.27 -7.05 -7.85
CA VAL A 200 -12.29 -6.07 -7.41
C VAL A 200 -12.01 -6.25 -5.92
N ILE A 201 -10.75 -6.16 -5.53
CA ILE A 201 -10.36 -5.98 -4.13
C ILE A 201 -9.68 -4.62 -4.02
N LYS A 202 -10.17 -3.81 -3.09
CA LYS A 202 -9.55 -2.53 -2.73
C LYS A 202 -8.88 -2.68 -1.37
N CYS A 203 -7.61 -2.31 -1.29
CA CYS A 203 -6.89 -2.34 -0.03
C CYS A 203 -5.97 -1.12 0.08
N ASP A 204 -6.35 -0.20 0.96
CA ASP A 204 -5.66 1.08 1.09
C ASP A 204 -4.50 0.98 2.08
N MET A 205 -3.43 1.73 1.82
CA MET A 205 -2.29 1.89 2.72
C MET A 205 -2.14 3.34 3.13
N ASP A 206 -1.99 3.62 4.41
CA ASP A 206 -1.77 4.99 4.88
C ASP A 206 -0.45 5.55 4.29
N GLY A 207 -0.52 6.79 3.81
CA GLY A 207 0.66 7.56 3.49
C GLY A 207 1.43 7.98 4.75
N PRO A 208 2.71 8.36 4.61
CA PRO A 208 3.46 8.97 5.70
C PRO A 208 2.79 10.28 6.15
N ARG A 209 3.01 10.63 7.41
CA ARG A 209 2.49 11.85 8.02
C ARG A 209 3.60 12.66 8.66
N PHE A 210 3.51 13.98 8.59
CA PHE A 210 4.38 14.84 9.38
C PHE A 210 4.15 14.63 10.88
N ASN A 211 5.22 14.74 11.65
CA ASN A 211 5.08 14.72 13.10
C ASN A 211 4.43 16.03 13.58
N ASN A 212 3.25 15.96 14.19
CA ASN A 212 2.53 17.14 14.70
C ASN A 212 3.34 18.00 15.68
N ASN A 213 4.33 17.40 16.34
CA ASN A 213 5.19 18.09 17.28
C ASN A 213 6.54 18.51 16.68
N CYS A 214 7.06 17.84 15.69
CA CYS A 214 8.35 18.18 15.11
C CYS A 214 8.33 17.88 13.62
N PRO A 215 7.52 18.63 12.85
CA PRO A 215 7.39 18.39 11.43
C PRO A 215 8.74 18.62 10.76
N ASP A 216 9.19 17.64 9.97
CA ASP A 216 10.43 17.70 9.22
C ASP A 216 10.24 17.05 7.86
N VAL A 217 10.72 17.74 6.82
CA VAL A 217 10.57 17.31 5.43
C VAL A 217 11.41 16.07 5.13
N ASN A 218 12.61 15.97 5.69
CA ASN A 218 13.50 14.85 5.41
C ASN A 218 13.00 13.57 6.09
N ASP A 219 12.45 13.68 7.29
CA ASP A 219 11.80 12.56 7.98
C ASP A 219 10.55 12.09 7.24
N TYR A 220 9.77 13.02 6.68
CA TYR A 220 8.64 12.68 5.80
C TYR A 220 9.12 11.93 4.55
N ILE A 221 10.11 12.47 3.83
CA ILE A 221 10.65 11.86 2.61
C ILE A 221 11.24 10.48 2.90
N ARG A 222 11.95 10.30 4.01
CA ARG A 222 12.47 8.98 4.42
C ARG A 222 11.35 7.98 4.69
N SER A 223 10.27 8.44 5.32
CA SER A 223 9.09 7.59 5.57
C SER A 223 8.40 7.21 4.26
N TYR A 224 8.25 8.17 3.34
CA TYR A 224 7.74 7.94 1.99
C TYR A 224 8.59 6.91 1.22
N GLN A 225 9.91 7.05 1.23
CA GLN A 225 10.83 6.10 0.57
C GLN A 225 10.67 4.68 1.12
N ARG A 226 10.52 4.52 2.43
CA ARG A 226 10.23 3.20 3.04
C ARG A 226 8.90 2.62 2.58
N SER A 227 7.86 3.44 2.46
CA SER A 227 6.57 3.00 1.90
C SER A 227 6.72 2.54 0.44
N ILE A 228 7.51 3.26 -0.37
CA ILE A 228 7.81 2.86 -1.74
C ILE A 228 8.54 1.51 -1.81
N GLU A 229 9.51 1.26 -0.93
CA GLU A 229 10.21 -0.04 -0.87
C GLU A 229 9.25 -1.22 -0.61
N GLU A 230 8.26 -1.05 0.28
CA GLU A 230 7.24 -2.08 0.51
C GLU A 230 6.28 -2.25 -0.67
N ILE A 231 5.91 -1.15 -1.34
CA ILE A 231 5.11 -1.18 -2.57
C ILE A 231 5.87 -1.89 -3.70
N GLU A 232 7.18 -1.66 -3.84
CA GLU A 232 8.01 -2.34 -4.84
C GLU A 232 8.10 -3.85 -4.57
N LYS A 233 8.18 -4.27 -3.30
CA LYS A 233 8.07 -5.69 -2.93
C LYS A 233 6.71 -6.26 -3.34
N LEU A 234 5.63 -5.51 -3.15
CA LEU A 234 4.28 -5.91 -3.57
C LEU A 234 4.17 -6.11 -5.08
N VAL A 235 4.61 -5.12 -5.84
CA VAL A 235 4.63 -5.16 -7.30
C VAL A 235 5.44 -6.35 -7.79
N THR A 236 6.60 -6.61 -7.17
CA THR A 236 7.46 -7.76 -7.50
C THR A 236 6.79 -9.09 -7.17
N ALA A 237 6.09 -9.18 -6.03
CA ALA A 237 5.37 -10.40 -5.65
C ALA A 237 4.21 -10.70 -6.62
N PHE A 238 3.44 -9.67 -7.02
CA PHE A 238 2.41 -9.83 -8.05
C PHE A 238 3.00 -10.21 -9.40
N LYS A 239 4.11 -9.59 -9.81
CA LYS A 239 4.83 -10.00 -11.02
C LYS A 239 5.17 -11.50 -10.98
N THR A 240 5.74 -11.94 -9.86
CA THR A 240 6.23 -13.32 -9.69
C THR A 240 5.11 -14.36 -9.71
N VAL A 241 3.95 -14.03 -9.14
CA VAL A 241 2.82 -14.96 -8.96
C VAL A 241 1.82 -14.89 -10.12
N ALA A 242 1.47 -13.69 -10.57
CA ALA A 242 0.41 -13.46 -11.55
C ALA A 242 0.92 -13.15 -12.97
N PHE A 243 2.11 -12.55 -13.10
CA PHE A 243 2.62 -12.07 -14.39
C PHE A 243 4.07 -12.50 -14.69
N PRO A 244 4.45 -13.79 -14.54
CA PRO A 244 5.84 -14.23 -14.61
C PRO A 244 6.50 -14.00 -15.99
N GLU A 245 5.71 -14.04 -17.07
CA GLU A 245 6.20 -13.92 -18.45
C GLU A 245 6.22 -12.46 -18.97
N THR A 246 6.05 -11.46 -18.10
CA THR A 246 5.98 -10.07 -18.53
C THR A 246 7.36 -9.46 -18.78
N PRO A 247 7.58 -8.79 -19.92
CA PRO A 247 8.81 -8.05 -20.17
C PRO A 247 8.92 -6.86 -19.21
N ASP A 248 10.11 -6.62 -18.65
CA ASP A 248 10.41 -5.43 -17.86
C ASP A 248 10.42 -4.20 -18.78
N GLN A 249 9.26 -3.57 -18.95
CA GLN A 249 9.14 -2.27 -19.61
C GLN A 249 9.09 -1.17 -18.56
N SER A 250 10.26 -0.71 -18.12
CA SER A 250 10.38 0.60 -17.50
C SER A 250 10.17 1.67 -18.58
N ILE A 251 8.91 1.97 -18.92
CA ILE A 251 8.61 3.13 -19.78
C ILE A 251 8.81 4.37 -18.92
N GLY A 252 10.02 4.93 -18.96
CA GLY A 252 10.24 6.33 -18.64
C GLY A 252 9.36 7.20 -19.53
N LEU A 253 8.85 8.30 -18.98
CA LEU A 253 7.90 9.23 -19.61
C LEU A 253 8.05 9.32 -21.14
N GLY A 254 7.02 8.83 -21.85
CA GLY A 254 6.85 9.03 -23.27
C GLY A 254 5.78 10.09 -23.51
N ALA A 255 6.21 11.33 -23.70
CA ALA A 255 5.39 12.41 -24.24
C ALA A 255 4.85 12.06 -25.65
N ALA A 256 3.67 12.57 -25.96
CA ALA A 256 3.15 12.60 -27.30
C ALA A 256 4.00 13.53 -28.20
N GLY A 257 4.56 12.96 -29.27
CA GLY A 257 4.85 13.70 -30.51
C GLY A 257 6.25 14.30 -30.70
N ALA A 258 6.81 13.98 -31.88
CA ALA A 258 7.88 14.67 -32.63
C ALA A 258 9.36 14.26 -32.41
N LYS A 259 9.84 13.53 -33.43
CA LYS A 259 11.17 13.46 -34.07
C LYS A 259 12.40 14.06 -33.34
N ALA A 260 13.39 13.17 -33.21
CA ALA A 260 14.85 13.35 -33.38
C ALA A 260 15.54 14.46 -32.57
N VAL A 261 16.38 14.07 -31.61
CA VAL A 261 17.85 14.21 -31.62
C VAL A 261 18.41 13.38 -30.44
N HIS A 262 19.48 12.63 -30.68
CA HIS A 262 20.25 11.91 -29.67
C HIS A 262 20.70 12.85 -28.55
N THR A 263 20.30 12.57 -27.31
CA THR A 263 21.14 12.83 -26.12
C THR A 263 20.77 11.82 -25.04
N THR A 264 21.64 10.83 -24.84
CA THR A 264 21.61 9.93 -23.70
C THR A 264 21.90 10.71 -22.42
N THR A 265 20.88 10.95 -21.60
CA THR A 265 21.04 11.32 -20.18
C THR A 265 20.64 10.13 -19.33
N ALA A 266 21.62 9.27 -19.06
CA ALA A 266 21.51 8.20 -18.08
C ALA A 266 22.21 8.64 -16.79
N PHE A 267 21.49 9.07 -15.75
CA PHE A 267 21.98 9.09 -14.36
C PHE A 267 20.80 9.05 -13.38
N PRO A 268 20.86 8.19 -12.34
CA PRO A 268 21.51 8.60 -11.09
C PRO A 268 22.43 7.55 -10.43
N VAL A 269 22.73 6.41 -11.06
CA VAL A 269 23.57 5.37 -10.41
C VAL A 269 25.06 5.72 -10.47
N ASP A 270 25.54 6.19 -11.61
CA ASP A 270 26.98 6.41 -11.84
C ASP A 270 27.49 7.71 -11.16
N ALA A 271 26.64 8.72 -10.99
CA ALA A 271 26.99 9.98 -10.31
C ALA A 271 27.22 9.77 -8.80
N ILE A 272 26.48 8.84 -8.18
CA ILE A 272 26.67 8.49 -6.77
C ILE A 272 27.97 7.70 -6.58
N GLU A 273 28.34 6.83 -7.51
CA GLU A 273 29.63 6.14 -7.48
C GLU A 273 30.80 7.09 -7.70
N GLU A 274 30.69 8.03 -8.62
CA GLU A 274 31.72 9.05 -8.83
C GLU A 274 31.87 9.97 -7.62
N ILE A 275 30.78 10.43 -7.00
CA ILE A 275 30.85 11.24 -5.76
C ILE A 275 31.56 10.48 -4.64
N LYS A 276 31.38 9.16 -4.53
CA LYS A 276 32.11 8.33 -3.54
C LYS A 276 33.61 8.27 -3.84
N LYS A 277 34.01 8.15 -5.11
CA LYS A 277 35.43 8.16 -5.52
C LYS A 277 36.10 9.50 -5.24
N TYR A 278 35.43 10.62 -5.58
CA TYR A 278 35.98 11.95 -5.29
C TYR A 278 36.05 12.25 -3.80
N LYS A 279 35.14 11.70 -2.99
CA LYS A 279 35.21 11.83 -1.53
C LYS A 279 36.44 11.11 -0.97
N ALA A 280 36.76 9.92 -1.47
CA ALA A 280 37.97 9.20 -1.07
C ALA A 280 39.26 10.00 -1.40
N LEU A 281 39.32 10.61 -2.58
CA LEU A 281 40.45 11.46 -2.97
C LEU A 281 40.61 12.71 -2.08
N MET A 282 39.50 13.27 -1.60
CA MET A 282 39.50 14.38 -0.66
C MET A 282 39.99 13.94 0.73
N ASP A 283 39.52 12.79 1.20
CA ASP A 283 39.92 12.20 2.49
C ASP A 283 41.41 11.78 2.48
N GLU A 284 41.95 11.40 1.32
CA GLU A 284 43.38 11.14 1.08
C GLU A 284 44.22 12.43 0.91
N GLY A 285 43.59 13.61 0.89
CA GLY A 285 44.26 14.90 0.76
C GLY A 285 44.78 15.22 -0.65
N ILE A 286 44.35 14.45 -1.66
CA ILE A 286 44.76 14.61 -3.07
C ILE A 286 44.03 15.78 -3.73
N ILE A 287 42.78 16.03 -3.31
CA ILE A 287 41.98 17.19 -3.74
C ILE A 287 41.50 17.99 -2.54
N SER A 288 41.27 19.28 -2.73
CA SER A 288 40.73 20.16 -1.69
C SER A 288 39.20 20.00 -1.54
N GLN A 289 38.69 20.37 -0.37
CA GLN A 289 37.24 20.42 -0.09
C GLN A 289 36.47 21.24 -1.14
N GLN A 290 37.06 22.35 -1.60
CA GLN A 290 36.44 23.23 -2.59
C GLN A 290 36.32 22.57 -3.98
N GLU A 291 37.32 21.78 -4.38
CA GLU A 291 37.30 21.03 -5.63
C GLU A 291 36.30 19.88 -5.58
N PHE A 292 36.21 19.19 -4.44
CA PHE A 292 35.19 18.17 -4.20
C PHE A 292 33.77 18.75 -4.31
N ASP A 293 33.50 19.87 -3.65
CA ASP A 293 32.16 20.48 -3.66
C ASP A 293 31.77 21.03 -5.05
N ALA A 294 32.73 21.56 -5.81
CA ALA A 294 32.51 21.96 -7.20
C ALA A 294 32.16 20.77 -8.10
N LYS A 295 32.88 19.63 -7.95
CA LYS A 295 32.61 18.40 -8.72
C LYS A 295 31.30 17.75 -8.32
N LYS A 296 30.98 17.73 -7.02
CA LYS A 296 29.71 17.22 -6.50
C LYS A 296 28.52 18.00 -7.05
N ARG A 297 28.61 19.34 -7.12
CA ARG A 297 27.57 20.18 -7.74
C ARG A 297 27.43 19.92 -9.24
N GLN A 298 28.56 19.80 -9.95
CA GLN A 298 28.59 19.46 -11.37
C GLN A 298 27.93 18.09 -11.65
N LEU A 299 28.22 17.07 -10.84
CA LEU A 299 27.69 15.71 -11.01
C LEU A 299 26.22 15.59 -10.61
N LEU A 300 25.73 16.46 -9.72
CA LEU A 300 24.34 16.52 -9.31
C LEU A 300 23.51 17.51 -10.16
N GLY A 301 24.14 18.26 -11.07
CA GLY A 301 23.48 19.24 -11.94
C GLY A 301 22.92 20.46 -11.20
N ILE A 302 23.56 20.90 -10.12
CA ILE A 302 23.12 22.00 -9.23
C ILE A 302 24.09 23.19 -9.29
#